data_AF-A0A941X3D6-F1
#
_entry.id   AF-A0A941X3D6-F1
#
_cell.length_a   1.000
_cell.length_b   1.000
_cell.length_c   1.000
_cell.angle_alpha   90.00
_cell.angle_beta   90.00
_cell.angle_gamma   90.00
#
_symmetry.space_group_name_H-M   'P 1'
#
loop_
_entity.id
_entity.type
_entity.pdbx_description
1 polymer ?
#
loop_
_entity_poly.entity_id
_entity_poly.type
_entity_poly.pdbx_seq_one_letter_code
_entity_poly.pdbx_strand_id
1 'polypeptide(L)'
;MKQRTYSDIKPEKNFSIENVENGKCTVLFFDNIQEEKESQEVENENTSNKIIYSYDTYSIEIPYRENLAETIEKDINNWLNSVKEKDYNEVATKVREIRNQLLAETDKEMCFDRLGIEIPEKITATNLLSVVTSVFEGIAKILNNNVTKYRQELRDLPDQEGFPYNVVWPTKDKEEE
;
A
#
# COMPACT_ATOMS: atom_id res chain seq x y z
N MET A 1 11.92 -3.50 3.72
CA MET A 1 10.66 -2.83 4.07
C MET A 1 10.98 -1.60 4.90
N LYS A 2 10.56 -0.43 4.43
CA LYS A 2 10.67 0.84 5.15
C LYS A 2 10.07 0.72 6.55
N GLN A 3 10.80 1.18 7.57
CA GLN A 3 10.35 1.21 8.95
C GLN A 3 10.64 2.57 9.58
N ARG A 4 9.66 3.15 10.30
CA ARG A 4 9.88 4.35 11.10
C ARG A 4 10.54 3.95 12.41
N THR A 5 11.69 4.54 12.72
CA THR A 5 12.49 4.25 13.91
C THR A 5 12.60 5.51 14.77
N TYR A 6 12.64 5.33 16.09
CA TYR A 6 12.80 6.39 17.07
C TYR A 6 14.06 6.11 17.90
N SER A 7 14.87 7.14 18.13
CA SER A 7 16.13 7.01 18.85
C SER A 7 16.39 8.25 19.69
N ASP A 8 16.93 8.06 20.89
CA ASP A 8 17.40 9.14 21.75
C ASP A 8 18.72 9.75 21.23
N ILE A 9 19.41 9.05 20.32
CA ILE A 9 20.70 9.44 19.76
C ILE A 9 20.55 9.66 18.25
N LYS A 10 21.04 10.80 17.77
CA LYS A 10 21.08 11.11 16.34
C LYS A 10 22.06 10.18 15.62
N PRO A 11 21.67 9.54 14.50
CA PRO A 11 22.61 8.78 13.68
C PRO A 11 23.73 9.68 13.14
N GLU A 12 24.99 9.33 13.38
CA GLU A 12 26.15 10.08 12.85
C GLU A 12 26.36 9.84 11.34
N LYS A 13 26.05 8.63 10.89
CA LYS A 13 26.12 8.21 9.49
C LYS A 13 24.72 7.94 8.95
N ASN A 14 24.55 8.11 7.65
CA ASN A 14 23.29 7.84 6.94
C ASN A 14 23.09 6.34 6.61
N PHE A 15 24.02 5.47 7.01
CA PHE A 15 23.88 4.02 6.87
C PHE A 15 24.68 3.29 7.96
N SER A 16 24.28 2.06 8.27
CA SER A 16 25.03 1.09 9.08
C SER A 16 25.11 -0.27 8.37
N ILE A 17 26.16 -1.04 8.66
CA ILE A 17 26.31 -2.41 8.18
C ILE A 17 26.22 -3.32 9.39
N GLU A 18 25.25 -4.22 9.41
CA GLU A 18 24.94 -5.13 10.50
C GLU A 18 24.91 -6.58 10.01
N ASN A 19 24.87 -7.53 10.95
CA ASN A 19 24.72 -8.96 10.70
C ASN A 19 25.69 -9.51 9.64
N VAL A 20 26.99 -9.29 9.85
CA VAL A 20 28.04 -9.86 9.00
C VAL A 20 28.23 -11.34 9.37
N GLU A 21 27.37 -12.20 8.82
CA GLU A 21 27.41 -13.65 9.04
C GLU A 21 27.37 -14.38 7.69
N ASN A 22 28.14 -15.48 7.58
CA ASN A 22 28.19 -16.33 6.38
C ASN A 22 28.48 -15.60 5.05
N GLY A 23 29.30 -14.55 5.07
CA GLY A 23 29.66 -13.79 3.87
C GLY A 23 28.54 -12.88 3.33
N LYS A 24 27.45 -12.72 4.09
CA LYS A 24 26.39 -11.74 3.83
C LYS A 24 26.40 -10.67 4.90
N CYS A 25 25.89 -9.50 4.57
CA CYS A 25 25.66 -8.41 5.52
C CYS A 25 24.34 -7.70 5.19
N THR A 26 23.71 -7.16 6.22
CA THR A 26 22.54 -6.30 6.10
C THR A 26 22.99 -4.85 6.17
N VAL A 27 22.73 -4.08 5.13
CA VAL A 27 22.96 -2.64 5.16
C VAL A 27 21.65 -1.95 5.50
N LEU A 28 21.68 -1.13 6.54
CA LEU A 28 20.59 -0.25 6.93
C LEU A 28 20.90 1.15 6.44
N PHE A 29 19.94 1.79 5.77
CA PHE A 29 20.01 3.16 5.33
C PHE A 29 19.02 4.00 6.13
N PHE A 30 19.45 5.16 6.60
CA PHE A 30 18.65 6.10 7.38
C PHE A 30 18.32 7.32 6.53
N ASP A 31 17.05 7.72 6.52
CA ASP A 31 16.55 8.87 5.76
C ASP A 31 15.47 9.65 6.53
N ASN A 32 15.17 10.87 6.10
CA ASN A 32 14.15 11.73 6.71
C ASN A 32 14.31 11.86 8.24
N ILE A 33 15.55 12.14 8.68
CA ILE A 33 15.90 12.34 10.09
C ILE A 33 15.31 13.65 10.57
N GLN A 34 14.43 13.57 11.56
CA GLN A 34 13.75 14.70 12.18
C GLN A 34 14.03 14.72 13.68
N GLU A 35 14.14 15.92 14.23
CA GLU A 35 14.24 16.15 15.67
C GLU A 35 12.85 16.45 16.22
N GLU A 36 12.38 15.59 17.11
CA GLU A 36 11.10 15.70 17.79
C GLU A 36 11.34 15.97 19.29
N LYS A 37 10.41 16.69 19.91
CA LYS A 37 10.42 16.94 21.35
C LYS A 37 9.29 16.15 21.97
N GLU A 38 9.64 15.18 22.81
CA GLU A 38 8.66 14.47 23.63
C GLU A 38 8.52 15.23 24.95
N SER A 39 7.34 15.83 25.13
CA SER A 39 6.95 16.45 26.40
C SER A 39 6.37 15.37 27.30
N GLN A 40 7.12 15.01 28.34
CA GLN A 40 6.64 14.13 29.40
C GLN A 40 6.02 14.99 30.51
N GLU A 41 4.77 14.72 30.86
CA GLU A 41 4.15 15.26 32.07
C GLU A 41 4.77 14.57 33.28
N VAL A 42 5.70 15.25 33.94
CA VAL A 42 6.22 14.82 35.23
C VAL A 42 5.28 15.38 36.31
N GLU A 43 4.82 14.54 37.24
CA GLU A 43 3.87 14.87 38.33
C GLU A 43 4.29 16.07 39.22
N ASN A 44 5.47 16.65 39.02
CA ASN A 44 6.01 17.80 39.75
C ASN A 44 6.37 18.96 38.82
N GLU A 45 5.37 19.69 38.30
CA GLU A 45 5.37 21.06 37.73
C GLU A 45 6.50 21.51 36.76
N ASN A 46 7.44 20.65 36.37
CA ASN A 46 8.50 20.94 35.42
C ASN A 46 8.38 20.00 34.23
N THR A 47 7.89 20.53 33.11
CA THR A 47 7.94 19.85 31.81
C THR A 47 9.40 19.70 31.38
N SER A 48 9.96 18.49 31.47
CA SER A 48 11.25 18.19 30.86
C SER A 48 11.03 17.77 29.41
N ASN A 49 11.56 18.56 28.47
CA ASN A 49 11.54 18.20 27.05
C ASN A 49 12.67 17.19 26.79
N LYS A 50 12.33 15.94 26.44
CA LYS A 50 13.30 14.96 25.94
C LYS A 50 13.42 15.12 24.42
N ILE A 51 14.64 15.22 23.91
CA ILE A 51 14.89 15.25 22.46
C ILE A 51 14.88 13.80 21.95
N ILE A 52 14.04 13.52 20.96
CA ILE A 52 13.95 12.22 20.29
C ILE A 52 14.15 12.45 18.80
N TYR A 53 14.90 11.57 18.14
CA TYR A 53 15.09 11.58 16.69
C TYR A 53 14.21 10.52 16.04
N SER A 54 13.45 10.91 15.01
CA SER A 54 12.65 9.99 14.20
C SER A 54 13.20 9.93 12.77
N TYR A 55 13.32 8.73 12.22
CA TYR A 55 13.87 8.52 10.87
C TYR A 55 13.31 7.27 10.21
N ASP A 56 13.40 7.23 8.88
CA ASP A 56 13.01 6.10 8.06
C ASP A 56 14.22 5.20 7.82
N THR A 57 14.07 3.92 8.15
CA THR A 57 15.10 2.89 7.99
C THR A 57 14.74 1.98 6.83
N TYR A 58 15.69 1.78 5.91
CA TYR A 58 15.57 0.82 4.82
C TYR A 58 16.66 -0.24 4.92
N SER A 59 16.29 -1.51 4.81
CA SER A 59 17.22 -2.64 4.91
C SER A 59 17.43 -3.35 3.57
N ILE A 60 18.67 -3.71 3.28
CA ILE A 60 19.01 -4.55 2.14
C ILE A 60 20.06 -5.59 2.53
N GLU A 61 19.82 -6.84 2.14
CA GLU A 61 20.80 -7.92 2.28
C GLU A 61 21.68 -7.99 1.04
N ILE A 62 23.00 -7.92 1.23
CA ILE A 62 23.98 -8.02 0.16
C ILE A 62 25.19 -8.88 0.59
N PRO A 63 25.94 -9.45 -0.36
CA PRO A 63 27.20 -10.11 -0.03
C PRO A 63 28.21 -9.11 0.55
N TYR A 64 28.87 -9.49 1.64
CA TYR A 64 29.88 -8.64 2.28
C TYR A 64 31.13 -8.50 1.39
N ARG A 65 31.68 -7.29 1.35
CA ARG A 65 32.94 -6.98 0.66
C ARG A 65 33.71 -5.97 1.50
N GLU A 66 35.04 -6.05 1.51
CA GLU A 66 35.89 -5.14 2.29
C GLU A 66 35.66 -3.67 1.91
N ASN A 67 35.58 -3.37 0.61
CA ASN A 67 35.38 -2.00 0.11
C ASN A 67 33.91 -1.56 0.07
N LEU A 68 32.99 -2.31 0.70
CA LEU A 68 31.55 -2.03 0.60
C LEU A 68 31.19 -0.69 1.23
N ALA A 69 31.70 -0.41 2.43
CA ALA A 69 31.42 0.83 3.14
C ALA A 69 31.89 2.07 2.35
N GLU A 70 33.10 2.02 1.79
CA GLU A 70 33.65 3.10 0.96
C GLU A 70 32.85 3.29 -0.34
N THR A 71 32.40 2.19 -0.94
CA THR A 71 31.58 2.25 -2.16
C THR A 71 30.23 2.90 -1.90
N ILE A 72 29.61 2.58 -0.75
CA ILE A 72 28.35 3.18 -0.33
C ILE A 72 28.56 4.66 0.00
N GLU A 73 29.61 5.01 0.75
CA GLU A 73 29.91 6.42 1.10
C GLU A 73 30.15 7.28 -0.15
N LYS A 74 30.82 6.74 -1.17
CA LYS A 74 31.11 7.46 -2.42
C LYS A 74 29.85 7.78 -3.23
N ASP A 75 28.82 6.94 -3.17
CA ASP A 75 27.61 7.08 -4.00
C ASP A 75 26.31 6.83 -3.23
N ILE A 76 26.24 7.40 -2.02
CA ILE A 76 25.17 7.11 -1.07
C ILE A 76 23.78 7.46 -1.62
N ASN A 77 23.67 8.51 -2.44
CA ASN A 77 22.41 8.95 -3.01
C ASN A 77 21.84 7.91 -3.98
N ASN A 78 22.67 7.30 -4.83
CA ASN A 78 22.21 6.27 -5.76
C ASN A 78 21.84 4.98 -5.02
N TRP A 79 22.61 4.59 -3.99
CA TRP A 79 22.26 3.47 -3.13
C TRP A 79 20.92 3.69 -2.43
N LEU A 80 20.73 4.87 -1.82
CA LEU A 80 19.49 5.21 -1.12
C LEU A 80 18.29 5.21 -2.09
N ASN A 81 18.43 5.80 -3.28
CA ASN A 81 17.37 5.79 -4.30
C ASN A 81 17.03 4.37 -4.76
N SER A 82 18.04 3.54 -5.01
CA SER A 82 17.85 2.15 -5.43
C SER A 82 17.12 1.33 -4.37
N VAL A 83 17.48 1.52 -3.10
CA VAL A 83 16.83 0.83 -1.97
C VAL A 83 15.38 1.30 -1.80
N LYS A 84 15.12 2.62 -1.89
CA LYS A 84 13.77 3.19 -1.86
C LYS A 84 12.88 2.67 -2.99
N GLU A 85 13.42 2.62 -4.21
CA GLU A 85 12.69 2.11 -5.37
C GLU A 85 12.37 0.62 -5.22
N LYS A 86 13.35 -0.17 -4.77
CA LYS A 86 13.13 -1.60 -4.49
C LYS A 86 12.05 -1.80 -3.45
N ASP A 87 12.12 -1.05 -2.35
CA ASP A 87 11.13 -1.11 -1.26
C ASP A 87 9.73 -0.74 -1.75
N TYR A 88 9.61 0.40 -2.44
CA TYR A 88 8.37 0.88 -3.04
C TYR A 88 7.75 -0.18 -3.96
N ASN A 89 8.55 -0.77 -4.85
CA ASN A 89 8.07 -1.78 -5.79
C ASN A 89 7.62 -3.06 -5.09
N GLU A 90 8.33 -3.50 -4.04
CA GLU A 90 7.95 -4.68 -3.26
C GLU A 90 6.62 -4.46 -2.52
N VAL A 91 6.47 -3.32 -1.83
CA VAL A 91 5.25 -2.96 -1.10
C VAL A 91 4.08 -2.77 -2.09
N ALA A 92 4.30 -2.05 -3.20
CA ALA A 92 3.28 -1.84 -4.22
C ALA A 92 2.83 -3.16 -4.86
N THR A 93 3.74 -4.12 -5.04
CA THR A 93 3.40 -5.45 -5.56
C THR A 93 2.49 -6.19 -4.59
N LYS A 94 2.85 -6.23 -3.30
CA LYS A 94 2.02 -6.83 -2.25
C LYS A 94 0.62 -6.21 -2.19
N VAL A 95 0.52 -4.87 -2.26
CA VAL A 95 -0.78 -4.19 -2.31
C VAL A 95 -1.58 -4.57 -3.57
N ARG A 96 -0.94 -4.61 -4.74
CA ARG A 96 -1.60 -5.02 -5.99
C ARG A 96 -2.07 -6.47 -5.95
N GLU A 97 -1.33 -7.36 -5.30
CA GLU A 97 -1.71 -8.75 -5.10
C GLU A 97 -2.98 -8.86 -4.25
N ILE A 98 -3.02 -8.18 -3.10
CA ILE A 98 -4.22 -8.13 -2.23
C ILE A 98 -5.40 -7.55 -3.00
N ARG A 99 -5.21 -6.44 -3.72
CA ARG A 99 -6.25 -5.84 -4.57
C ARG A 99 -6.79 -6.85 -5.60
N ASN A 100 -5.90 -7.56 -6.28
CA ASN A 100 -6.30 -8.54 -7.30
C ASN A 100 -7.08 -9.72 -6.68
N GLN A 101 -6.70 -10.16 -5.48
CA GLN A 101 -7.45 -11.18 -4.72
C GLN A 101 -8.88 -10.70 -4.40
N LEU A 102 -9.03 -9.49 -3.85
CA LEU A 102 -10.34 -8.91 -3.52
C LEU A 102 -11.24 -8.73 -4.76
N LEU A 103 -10.65 -8.32 -5.89
CA LEU A 103 -11.36 -8.25 -7.17
C LEU A 103 -11.80 -9.63 -7.67
N ALA A 104 -10.97 -10.66 -7.51
CA ALA A 104 -11.30 -12.02 -7.92
C ALA A 104 -12.42 -12.64 -7.05
N GLU A 105 -12.41 -12.39 -5.75
CA GLU A 105 -13.48 -12.82 -4.83
C GLU A 105 -14.83 -12.22 -5.23
N THR A 106 -14.80 -10.95 -5.63
CA THR A 106 -15.98 -10.18 -6.01
C THR A 106 -16.46 -10.49 -7.43
N ASP A 107 -15.62 -11.08 -8.29
CA ASP A 107 -16.00 -11.48 -9.65
C ASP A 107 -17.16 -12.50 -9.64
N LYS A 108 -17.12 -13.33 -8.59
CA LYS A 108 -18.24 -13.96 -7.86
C LYS A 108 -19.60 -13.38 -8.17
N GLU A 109 -19.77 -12.08 -7.93
CA GLU A 109 -21.04 -11.35 -7.85
C GLU A 109 -21.39 -10.62 -9.15
N MET A 110 -20.44 -10.50 -10.07
CA MET A 110 -20.57 -9.74 -11.33
C MET A 110 -20.95 -10.60 -12.56
N CYS A 111 -21.19 -11.91 -12.41
CA CYS A 111 -21.63 -12.76 -13.52
C CYS A 111 -23.01 -12.34 -14.07
N PHE A 112 -23.09 -12.11 -15.39
CA PHE A 112 -24.32 -11.72 -16.11
C PHE A 112 -25.46 -12.72 -15.93
N ASP A 113 -25.16 -13.99 -15.66
CA ASP A 113 -26.17 -15.05 -15.48
C ASP A 113 -27.09 -14.79 -14.28
N ARG A 114 -26.68 -13.98 -13.30
CA ARG A 114 -27.52 -13.56 -12.17
C ARG A 114 -28.45 -12.38 -12.47
N LEU A 115 -28.38 -11.80 -13.65
CA LEU A 115 -29.27 -10.69 -14.03
C LEU A 115 -30.72 -11.15 -14.26
N GLY A 116 -30.96 -12.46 -14.38
CA GLY A 116 -32.30 -13.01 -14.58
C GLY A 116 -32.91 -12.57 -15.92
N ILE A 117 -32.08 -12.33 -16.94
CA ILE A 117 -32.55 -11.96 -18.28
C ILE A 117 -33.15 -13.21 -18.93
N GLU A 118 -34.47 -13.23 -19.07
CA GLU A 118 -35.17 -14.30 -19.75
C GLU A 118 -35.23 -14.02 -21.25
N ILE A 119 -34.76 -14.99 -22.06
CA ILE A 119 -34.83 -14.89 -23.52
C ILE A 119 -36.08 -15.62 -24.01
N PRO A 120 -37.09 -14.92 -24.56
CA PRO A 120 -38.33 -15.55 -25.04
C PRO A 120 -38.09 -16.34 -26.33
N GLU A 121 -38.78 -17.49 -26.46
CA GLU A 121 -38.61 -18.41 -27.61
C GLU A 121 -39.04 -17.81 -28.97
N LYS A 122 -39.93 -16.80 -28.95
CA LYS A 122 -40.42 -16.11 -30.15
C LYS A 122 -40.09 -14.62 -30.09
N ILE A 123 -39.31 -14.16 -31.05
CA ILE A 123 -38.93 -12.75 -31.20
C ILE A 123 -40.07 -12.02 -31.92
N THR A 124 -40.88 -11.30 -31.15
CA THR A 124 -41.87 -10.32 -31.63
C THR A 124 -41.44 -8.92 -31.19
N ALA A 125 -41.95 -7.86 -31.80
CA ALA A 125 -41.58 -6.48 -31.42
C ALA A 125 -41.88 -6.18 -29.93
N THR A 126 -42.97 -6.73 -29.40
CA THR A 126 -43.35 -6.60 -27.98
C THR A 126 -42.41 -7.37 -27.06
N ASN A 127 -42.03 -8.60 -27.43
CA ASN A 127 -41.09 -9.42 -26.66
C ASN A 127 -39.65 -8.89 -26.73
N LEU A 128 -39.27 -8.26 -27.85
CA LEU A 128 -37.98 -7.59 -27.98
C LEU A 128 -37.89 -6.40 -27.02
N LEU A 129 -38.94 -5.58 -26.94
CA LEU A 129 -38.98 -4.45 -26.04
C LEU A 129 -38.89 -4.90 -24.57
N SER A 130 -39.59 -5.97 -24.18
CA SER A 130 -39.52 -6.49 -22.81
C SER A 130 -38.13 -7.03 -22.44
N VAL A 131 -37.45 -7.72 -23.37
CA VAL A 131 -36.07 -8.16 -23.18
C VAL A 131 -35.15 -6.95 -23.00
N VAL A 132 -35.28 -5.93 -23.87
CA VAL A 132 -34.49 -4.70 -23.77
C VAL A 132 -34.70 -4.01 -22.41
N THR A 133 -35.93 -3.89 -21.93
CA THR A 133 -36.22 -3.31 -20.61
C THR A 133 -35.60 -4.13 -19.49
N SER A 134 -35.70 -5.47 -19.51
CA SER A 134 -35.08 -6.33 -18.50
C SER A 134 -33.54 -6.24 -18.47
N VAL A 135 -32.91 -6.06 -19.64
CA VAL A 135 -31.47 -5.83 -19.75
C VAL A 135 -31.09 -4.49 -19.11
N PHE A 136 -31.82 -3.41 -19.40
CA PHE A 136 -31.57 -2.10 -18.79
C PHE A 136 -31.80 -2.12 -17.27
N GLU A 137 -32.82 -2.82 -16.77
CA GLU A 137 -33.05 -2.99 -15.33
C GLU A 137 -31.95 -3.80 -14.65
N GLY A 138 -31.49 -4.89 -15.28
CA GLY A 138 -30.37 -5.69 -14.80
C GLY A 138 -29.07 -4.88 -14.72
N ILE A 139 -28.76 -4.12 -15.77
CA ILE A 139 -27.60 -3.22 -15.81
C ILE A 139 -27.71 -2.14 -14.73
N ALA A 140 -28.88 -1.51 -14.56
CA ALA A 140 -29.10 -0.49 -13.53
C ALA A 140 -28.89 -1.04 -12.12
N LYS A 141 -29.34 -2.26 -11.83
CA LYS A 141 -29.09 -2.94 -10.55
C LYS A 141 -27.60 -3.19 -10.30
N ILE A 142 -26.83 -3.59 -11.32
CA ILE A 142 -25.38 -3.77 -11.19
C ILE A 142 -24.68 -2.43 -10.95
N LEU A 143 -25.00 -1.39 -11.72
CA LEU A 143 -24.35 -0.09 -11.61
C LEU A 143 -24.63 0.59 -10.26
N ASN A 144 -25.82 0.39 -9.71
CA ASN A 144 -26.20 0.91 -8.38
C ASN A 144 -25.77 0.02 -7.21
N ASN A 145 -25.17 -1.15 -7.48
CA ASN A 145 -24.73 -2.06 -6.42
C ASN A 145 -23.45 -1.53 -5.74
N ASN A 146 -23.44 -1.55 -4.41
CA ASN A 146 -22.27 -1.24 -3.56
C ASN A 146 -21.01 -2.00 -4.00
N VAL A 147 -21.18 -3.21 -4.54
CA VAL A 147 -20.11 -4.04 -5.08
C VAL A 147 -19.38 -3.39 -6.27
N THR A 148 -20.09 -2.69 -7.15
CA THR A 148 -19.47 -1.99 -8.30
C THR A 148 -18.64 -0.81 -7.83
N LYS A 149 -19.15 -0.04 -6.85
CA LYS A 149 -18.42 1.07 -6.21
C LYS A 149 -17.16 0.55 -5.50
N TYR A 150 -17.29 -0.51 -4.70
CA TYR A 150 -16.18 -1.19 -4.02
C TYR A 150 -15.07 -1.62 -4.99
N ARG A 151 -15.43 -2.27 -6.11
CA ARG A 151 -14.45 -2.68 -7.14
C ARG A 151 -13.75 -1.48 -7.80
N GLN A 152 -14.47 -0.38 -7.98
CA GLN A 152 -13.87 0.84 -8.52
C GLN A 152 -12.89 1.45 -7.52
N GLU A 153 -13.28 1.59 -6.26
CA GLU A 153 -12.39 2.04 -5.18
C GLU A 153 -11.13 1.15 -5.06
N LEU A 154 -11.26 -0.17 -5.24
CA LEU A 154 -10.11 -1.08 -5.29
C LEU A 154 -9.18 -0.83 -6.49
N ARG A 155 -9.73 -0.46 -7.66
CA ARG A 155 -8.92 -0.15 -8.85
C ARG A 155 -8.16 1.15 -8.70
N ASP A 156 -8.77 2.10 -7.99
CA ASP A 156 -8.25 3.45 -7.78
C ASP A 156 -7.25 3.51 -6.60
N LEU A 157 -6.98 2.39 -5.90
CA LEU A 157 -5.96 2.31 -4.83
C LEU A 157 -4.57 2.88 -5.21
N PRO A 158 -4.03 2.63 -6.43
CA PRO A 158 -2.73 3.19 -6.81
C PRO A 158 -2.70 4.72 -6.93
N ASP A 159 -3.87 5.36 -7.09
CA ASP A 159 -4.02 6.80 -7.21
C ASP A 159 -4.26 7.48 -5.84
N GLN A 160 -4.36 6.69 -4.76
CA GLN A 160 -4.49 7.22 -3.40
C GLN A 160 -3.22 7.93 -2.94
N GLU A 161 -3.40 9.01 -2.19
CA GLU A 161 -2.29 9.70 -1.52
C GLU A 161 -1.62 8.78 -0.49
N GLY A 162 -0.30 8.63 -0.57
CA GLY A 162 0.47 7.76 0.33
C GLY A 162 0.64 6.32 -0.15
N PHE A 163 0.12 5.96 -1.34
CA PHE A 163 0.43 4.68 -1.96
C PHE A 163 1.95 4.50 -2.18
N PRO A 164 2.54 3.33 -1.88
CA PRO A 164 1.93 2.08 -1.38
C PRO A 164 2.03 1.91 0.16
N TYR A 165 2.56 2.90 0.88
CA TYR A 165 2.89 2.77 2.29
C TYR A 165 1.70 2.99 3.24
N ASN A 166 0.74 3.82 2.83
CA ASN A 166 -0.47 4.10 3.60
C ASN A 166 -1.69 3.97 2.67
N VAL A 167 -2.22 2.75 2.55
CA VAL A 167 -3.33 2.43 1.65
C VAL A 167 -4.59 2.24 2.49
N VAL A 168 -5.63 3.00 2.17
CA VAL A 168 -6.94 2.88 2.83
C VAL A 168 -7.80 1.93 2.01
N TRP A 169 -8.04 0.74 2.57
CA TRP A 169 -8.83 -0.28 1.90
C TRP A 169 -10.32 0.03 1.97
N PRO A 170 -11.05 -0.06 0.86
CA PRO A 170 -12.49 0.10 0.86
C PRO A 170 -13.16 -1.06 1.59
N THR A 171 -14.37 -0.84 2.09
CA THR A 171 -15.21 -1.87 2.72
C THR A 171 -16.38 -2.22 1.80
N LYS A 172 -16.76 -3.50 1.79
CA LYS A 172 -17.85 -3.99 0.94
C LYS A 172 -19.22 -3.47 1.38
N ASP A 173 -19.36 -3.20 2.68
CA ASP A 173 -20.64 -2.87 3.33
C ASP A 173 -20.83 -1.37 3.56
N LYS A 174 -20.30 -0.50 2.70
CA LYS A 174 -20.73 0.91 2.70
C LYS A 174 -22.19 0.97 2.23
N GLU A 175 -23.12 0.68 3.15
CA GLU A 175 -24.49 1.19 3.06
C GLU A 175 -24.38 2.71 3.14
N GLU A 176 -24.84 3.41 2.11
CA GLU A 176 -24.92 4.87 2.13
C GLU A 176 -25.87 5.27 3.28
N GLU A 177 -25.36 5.98 4.29
CA GLU A 177 -26.18 6.72 5.26
C GLU A 177 -27.02 7.80 4.56
#